data_AF-A0A5N7ZFU4-F1
#
_entry.id   AF-A0A5N7ZFU4-F1
#
_cell.length_a   1.000
_cell.length_b   1.000
_cell.length_c   1.000
_cell.angle_alpha   90.00
_cell.angle_beta   90.00
_cell.angle_gamma   90.00
#
_symmetry.space_group_name_H-M   'P 1'
#
loop_
_entity.id
_entity.type
_entity.pdbx_description
1 polymer ?
#
loop_
_entity_poly.entity_id
_entity_poly.type
_entity_poly.pdbx_seq_one_letter_code
_entity_poly.pdbx_strand_id
1 'polypeptide(L)'
;RAAEAAGARVLGTHFHHFGAGAGVTGVVMLSESHISIHSWPEHRYAALDIFMCGAARPELALERLRARLAPESVRVTTVERG
;
A
#
# COMPACT_ATOMS: atom_id res chain seq x y z
N ARG A 1 -3.00 3.43 -9.08
CA ARG A 1 -1.89 4.40 -9.20
C ARG A 1 -0.58 3.95 -8.55
N ALA A 2 -0.50 3.57 -7.26
CA ALA A 2 0.77 3.11 -6.68
C ALA A 2 1.27 1.80 -7.31
N ALA A 3 0.40 0.78 -7.44
CA ALA A 3 0.71 -0.48 -8.11
C ALA A 3 1.20 -0.29 -9.56
N GLU A 4 0.47 0.51 -10.34
CA GLU A 4 0.83 0.80 -11.75
C GLU A 4 2.18 1.51 -11.86
N ALA A 5 2.50 2.44 -10.95
CA ALA A 5 3.79 3.12 -10.94
C ALA A 5 4.96 2.18 -10.68
N ALA A 6 4.72 1.09 -9.93
CA ALA A 6 5.68 0.02 -9.70
C ALA A 6 5.74 -1.00 -10.84
N GLY A 7 4.96 -0.82 -11.92
CA GLY A 7 4.88 -1.78 -13.03
C GLY A 7 4.04 -3.01 -12.72
N ALA A 8 3.26 -3.00 -11.64
CA ALA A 8 2.39 -4.12 -11.29
C ALA A 8 1.03 -4.02 -12.00
N ARG A 9 0.53 -5.18 -12.47
CA ARG A 9 -0.82 -5.31 -13.00
C ARG A 9 -1.82 -5.49 -11.86
N VAL A 10 -2.82 -4.62 -11.80
CA VAL A 10 -3.94 -4.76 -10.85
C VAL A 10 -4.95 -5.76 -11.39
N LEU A 11 -5.30 -6.74 -10.56
CA LEU A 11 -6.37 -7.71 -10.84
C LEU A 11 -7.70 -7.27 -10.23
N GLY A 12 -7.66 -6.60 -9.07
CA GLY A 12 -8.85 -6.13 -8.39
C GLY A 12 -8.52 -5.32 -7.16
N THR A 13 -9.52 -4.65 -6.62
CA THR A 13 -9.40 -3.82 -5.42
C THR A 13 -10.59 -4.02 -4.51
N HIS A 14 -10.36 -4.07 -3.21
CA HIS A 14 -11.42 -4.06 -2.21
C HIS A 14 -11.07 -3.07 -1.10
N PHE A 15 -12.03 -2.25 -0.71
CA PHE A 15 -11.87 -1.25 0.33
C PHE A 15 -13.10 -1.26 1.24
N HIS A 16 -12.85 -1.16 2.54
CA HIS A 16 -13.86 -0.97 3.55
C HIS A 16 -13.55 0.30 4.35
N HIS A 17 -14.47 1.26 4.33
CA HIS A 17 -14.41 2.48 5.11
C HIS A 17 -15.23 2.31 6.38
N PHE A 18 -14.64 2.55 7.55
CA PHE A 18 -15.29 2.25 8.84
C PHE A 18 -16.25 3.34 9.33
N GLY A 19 -16.43 4.42 8.55
CA GLY A 19 -17.34 5.52 8.85
C GLY A 19 -16.62 6.86 9.01
N ALA A 20 -17.39 7.94 9.18
CA ALA A 20 -16.82 9.29 9.26
C ALA A 20 -15.83 9.41 10.43
N GLY A 21 -14.63 9.89 10.15
CA GLY A 21 -13.55 10.04 11.13
C GLY A 21 -12.81 8.75 11.49
N ALA A 22 -13.29 7.59 11.04
CA ALA A 22 -12.62 6.30 11.20
C ALA A 22 -11.73 5.97 10.00
N GLY A 23 -10.94 4.92 10.14
CA GLY A 23 -9.99 4.49 9.12
C GLY A 23 -10.57 3.77 7.92
N VAL A 24 -9.66 3.26 7.08
CA VAL A 24 -9.92 2.38 5.95
C VAL A 24 -9.05 1.12 6.06
N THR A 25 -9.62 -0.01 5.67
CA THR A 25 -8.85 -1.20 5.27
C THR A 25 -8.99 -1.36 3.76
N GLY A 26 -7.87 -1.55 3.06
CA GLY A 26 -7.83 -1.71 1.62
C GLY A 26 -6.86 -2.79 1.18
N VAL A 27 -7.22 -3.51 0.13
CA VAL A 27 -6.33 -4.45 -0.55
C VAL A 27 -6.43 -4.27 -2.07
N VAL A 28 -5.27 -4.20 -2.71
CA VAL A 28 -5.09 -4.22 -4.15
C VAL A 28 -4.47 -5.54 -4.51
N MET A 29 -5.24 -6.41 -5.16
CA MET A 29 -4.77 -7.71 -5.66
C MET A 29 -3.95 -7.48 -6.92
N LEU A 30 -2.73 -7.99 -6.93
CA LEU A 30 -1.84 -8.02 -8.08
C LEU A 30 -1.73 -9.46 -8.59
N SER A 31 -1.11 -9.67 -9.75
CA SER A 31 -1.05 -10.99 -10.39
C SER A 31 -0.66 -12.14 -9.45
N GLU A 32 0.37 -11.95 -8.62
CA GLU A 32 0.90 -12.96 -7.69
C GLU A 32 1.26 -12.36 -6.32
N SER A 33 0.72 -11.19 -6.01
CA SER A 33 1.11 -10.39 -4.84
C SER A 33 0.04 -9.36 -4.47
N HIS A 34 0.34 -8.40 -3.59
CA HIS A 34 -0.65 -7.42 -3.15
C HIS A 34 -0.04 -6.13 -2.58
N ILE A 35 -0.86 -5.07 -2.59
CA ILE A 35 -0.65 -3.92 -1.70
C ILE A 35 -1.82 -3.87 -0.71
N SER A 36 -1.55 -3.82 0.58
CA SER A 36 -2.56 -3.61 1.63
C SER A 36 -2.37 -2.24 2.30
N ILE A 37 -3.45 -1.70 2.86
CA ILE A 37 -3.39 -0.54 3.75
C ILE A 37 -4.42 -0.70 4.88
N HIS A 38 -3.98 -0.36 6.09
CA HIS A 38 -4.83 -0.19 7.26
C HIS A 38 -4.51 1.17 7.88
N SER A 39 -5.49 2.04 8.06
CA SER A 39 -5.28 3.37 8.64
C SER A 39 -6.03 3.56 9.95
N TRP A 40 -5.44 4.35 10.84
CA TRP A 40 -6.05 4.81 12.09
C TRP A 40 -5.88 6.33 12.19
N PRO A 41 -6.84 7.11 11.68
CA PRO A 41 -6.79 8.58 11.72
C PRO A 41 -6.59 9.15 13.13
N GLU A 42 -7.19 8.52 14.15
CA GLU A 42 -7.05 8.86 15.57
C GLU A 42 -5.61 8.80 16.08
N HIS A 43 -4.75 8.02 15.40
CA HIS A 43 -3.33 7.90 15.69
C HIS A 43 -2.44 8.58 14.64
N ARG A 44 -3.04 9.21 13.61
CA ARG A 44 -2.35 9.73 12.42
C ARG A 44 -1.41 8.67 11.81
N TYR A 45 -1.87 7.42 11.78
CA TYR A 45 -1.05 6.27 11.43
C TYR A 45 -1.67 5.46 10.28
N ALA A 46 -0.81 4.87 9.46
CA ALA A 46 -1.19 3.84 8.51
C ALA A 46 -0.12 2.75 8.45
N ALA A 47 -0.55 1.50 8.46
CA ALA A 47 0.26 0.33 8.13
C ALA A 47 0.01 -0.05 6.67
N LEU A 48 1.09 -0.35 5.95
CA LEU A 48 1.03 -0.75 4.54
C LEU A 48 1.93 -1.97 4.33
N ASP A 49 1.42 -2.97 3.62
CA ASP A 49 2.24 -4.02 3.01
C ASP A 49 2.34 -3.76 1.51
N ILE A 50 3.56 -3.73 0.99
CA ILE A 50 3.84 -3.64 -0.45
C ILE A 50 4.59 -4.90 -0.83
N PHE A 51 3.83 -5.93 -1.23
CA PHE A 51 4.40 -7.19 -1.69
C PHE A 51 4.27 -7.24 -3.22
N MET A 52 5.39 -7.47 -3.90
CA MET A 52 5.46 -7.52 -5.36
C MET A 52 6.37 -8.65 -5.81
N CYS A 53 6.11 -9.18 -7.01
CA CYS A 53 6.87 -10.25 -7.65
C CYS A 53 7.41 -9.82 -9.02
N GLY A 54 8.42 -10.53 -9.52
CA GLY A 54 8.95 -10.35 -10.87
C GLY A 54 9.69 -9.02 -11.06
N ALA A 55 9.50 -8.37 -12.20
CA ALA A 55 10.17 -7.11 -12.56
C ALA A 55 9.53 -5.84 -11.94
N ALA A 56 8.50 -6.01 -11.10
CA ALA A 56 7.86 -4.88 -10.43
C ALA A 56 8.79 -4.28 -9.37
N ARG A 57 8.72 -2.96 -9.17
CA ARG A 57 9.61 -2.20 -8.28
C ARG A 57 8.83 -1.63 -7.09
N PRO A 58 8.75 -2.33 -5.94
CA PRO A 58 7.93 -1.91 -4.80
C PRO A 58 8.32 -0.52 -4.24
N GLU A 59 9.56 -0.08 -4.44
CA GLU A 59 10.07 1.23 -4.04
C GLU A 59 9.31 2.36 -4.75
N LEU A 60 8.91 2.18 -6.01
CA LEU A 60 8.13 3.19 -6.73
C LEU A 60 6.70 3.29 -6.22
N ALA A 61 6.11 2.18 -5.77
CA ALA A 61 4.82 2.21 -5.09
C ALA A 61 4.95 2.93 -3.74
N LEU A 62 6.00 2.63 -2.96
CA LEU A 62 6.30 3.29 -1.71
C LEU A 62 6.48 4.79 -1.89
N GLU A 63 7.26 5.25 -2.87
CA GLU A 63 7.44 6.67 -3.18
C GLU A 63 6.10 7.36 -3.49
N ARG A 64 5.25 6.73 -4.29
CA ARG A 64 3.91 7.27 -4.60
C ARG A 64 3.02 7.34 -3.37
N LEU A 65 3.08 6.34 -2.50
CA LEU A 65 2.32 6.31 -1.25
C LEU A 65 2.81 7.38 -0.28
N ARG A 66 4.13 7.55 -0.12
CA ARG A 66 4.74 8.63 0.67
C ARG A 66 4.32 10.01 0.19
N ALA A 67 4.40 10.25 -1.13
CA ALA A 67 4.00 11.54 -1.70
C ALA A 67 2.51 11.84 -1.52
N ARG A 68 1.65 10.80 -1.48
CA ARG A 68 0.20 10.97 -1.34
C ARG A 68 -0.25 11.09 0.11
N LEU A 69 0.31 10.28 1.01
CA LEU A 69 -0.04 10.26 2.43
C LEU A 69 0.70 11.36 3.21
N ALA A 70 1.80 11.88 2.66
CA ALA A 70 2.65 12.91 3.26
C ALA A 70 2.94 12.68 4.75
N PRO A 71 3.42 11.48 5.14
CA PRO A 71 3.68 11.18 6.54
C PRO A 71 4.89 11.98 7.04
N GLU A 72 4.84 12.36 8.32
CA GLU A 72 5.97 13.02 8.99
C GLU A 72 7.17 12.08 9.18
N SER A 73 6.90 10.78 9.37
CA SER A 73 7.93 9.74 9.50
C SER A 73 7.50 8.45 8.83
N VAL A 74 8.48 7.67 8.37
CA VAL A 74 8.25 6.37 7.74
C VAL A 74 9.28 5.36 8.23
N ARG A 75 8.81 4.20 8.68
CA ARG A 75 9.66 3.03 8.93
C ARG A 75 9.35 1.97 7.89
N VAL A 76 10.39 1.44 7.25
CA VAL A 76 10.28 0.41 6.22
C VAL A 76 11.19 -0.74 6.59
N THR A 77 10.65 -1.95 6.47
CA THR A 77 11.41 -3.20 6.53
C THR A 77 11.18 -3.94 5.23
N THR A 78 12.25 -4.21 4.49
CA THR A 78 12.18 -5.01 3.27
C THR A 78 12.52 -6.45 3.60
N VAL A 79 11.72 -7.38 3.07
CA VAL A 79 11.92 -8.82 3.24
C VAL A 79 11.83 -9.47 1.87
N GLU A 80 12.88 -10.18 1.47
CA GLU A 80 12.86 -11.01 0.26
C GLU A 80 11.99 -12.26 0.49
N ARG A 81 11.19 -12.60 -0.51
CA ARG A 81 10.18 -13.67 -0.41
C ARG A 81 10.29 -14.58 -1.64
N GLY A 82 10.76 -15.81 -1.43
CA GLY A 82 10.78 -16.87 -2.45
C GLY A 82 11.44 -16.45 -3.75
#